data_AF-A0A7S0JGH4-F1
#
_entry.id   AF-A0A7S0JGH4-F1
#
_cell.length_a   1.000
_cell.length_b   1.000
_cell.length_c   1.000
_cell.angle_alpha   90.00
_cell.angle_beta   90.00
_cell.angle_gamma   90.00
#
_symmetry.space_group_name_H-M   'P 1'
#
loop_
_entity.id
_entity.type
_entity.pdbx_description
1 polymer ?
#
loop_
_entity_poly.entity_id
_entity_poly.type
_entity_poly.pdbx_seq_one_letter_code
_entity_poly.pdbx_strand_id
1 'polypeptide(L)'
;VRTAAASGVASFAVFGQNYLVFTNYYADSAVFAFNEEDCSATLVQKLPTSLAHDAEYVRLPDGRAQLVIANYGGQTSSVFQVKDDRFPVAALPCRDKHAECEGWMRSDECERNAAFMLGECSESCGSCNRSSDGPLVLVQELRLEGGSAAQQLLLPSDASAAEPSAAQRPAAEQPAAERPHLAGKR
;
A
#
# COMPACT_ATOMS: atom_id res chain seq x y z
N VAL A 1 18.72 -11.85 -12.21
CA VAL A 1 17.98 -10.57 -12.05
C VAL A 1 18.70 -9.74 -11.00
N ARG A 2 19.07 -8.49 -11.28
CA ARG A 2 19.56 -7.58 -10.23
C ARG A 2 18.33 -7.00 -9.55
N THR A 3 18.13 -7.33 -8.28
CA THR A 3 17.01 -6.81 -7.50
C THR A 3 17.30 -5.49 -6.82
N ALA A 4 18.55 -4.98 -6.87
CA ALA A 4 19.02 -3.69 -6.34
C ALA A 4 18.19 -3.18 -5.16
N ALA A 5 18.54 -3.65 -3.95
CA ALA A 5 17.83 -3.40 -2.68
C ALA A 5 16.49 -4.15 -2.50
N ALA A 6 16.45 -5.44 -2.88
CA ALA A 6 15.45 -6.33 -2.33
C ALA A 6 15.61 -6.40 -0.80
N SER A 7 14.51 -6.20 -0.09
CA SER A 7 14.45 -6.16 1.38
C SER A 7 13.79 -7.40 1.99
N GLY A 8 12.95 -8.07 1.19
CA GLY A 8 12.17 -9.23 1.60
C GLY A 8 11.71 -10.02 0.38
N VAL A 9 11.14 -11.20 0.65
CA VAL A 9 10.71 -12.14 -0.37
C VAL A 9 9.48 -12.90 0.10
N ALA A 10 8.51 -13.05 -0.79
CA ALA A 10 7.35 -13.91 -0.58
C ALA A 10 7.16 -14.82 -1.78
N SER A 11 6.60 -16.00 -1.57
CA SER A 11 6.21 -16.90 -2.66
C SER A 11 4.81 -17.42 -2.42
N PHE A 12 4.05 -17.60 -3.49
CA PHE A 12 2.70 -18.15 -3.41
C PHE A 12 2.32 -18.86 -4.69
N ALA A 13 1.37 -19.79 -4.56
CA ALA A 13 0.82 -20.56 -5.67
C ALA A 13 -0.68 -20.28 -5.79
N VAL A 14 -1.13 -19.95 -7.00
CA VAL A 14 -2.55 -19.73 -7.29
C VAL A 14 -2.86 -20.17 -8.72
N PHE A 15 -3.97 -20.89 -8.90
CA PHE A 15 -4.39 -21.47 -10.19
C PHE A 15 -3.31 -22.31 -10.90
N GLY A 16 -2.47 -23.01 -10.13
CA GLY A 16 -1.38 -23.81 -10.69
C GLY A 16 -0.16 -23.01 -11.15
N GLN A 17 -0.17 -21.69 -10.99
CA GLN A 17 0.97 -20.83 -11.28
C GLN A 17 1.70 -20.46 -9.98
N ASN A 18 3.02 -20.63 -9.98
CA ASN A 18 3.91 -20.22 -8.89
C ASN A 18 4.44 -18.81 -9.14
N TYR A 19 4.39 -17.98 -8.10
CA TYR A 19 4.89 -16.60 -8.13
C TYR A 19 5.94 -16.36 -7.05
N LEU A 20 6.92 -15.53 -7.38
CA LEU A 20 7.91 -14.97 -6.45
C LEU A 20 7.77 -13.46 -6.41
N VAL A 21 7.70 -12.90 -5.22
CA VAL A 21 7.66 -11.46 -5.01
C VAL A 21 8.93 -11.04 -4.30
N PHE A 22 9.63 -10.06 -4.85
CA PHE A 22 10.68 -9.34 -4.15
C PHE A 22 10.15 -7.98 -3.75
N THR A 23 10.11 -7.71 -2.44
CA THR A 23 9.90 -6.34 -1.96
C THR A 23 11.16 -5.53 -2.18
N ASN A 24 11.00 -4.27 -2.57
CA ASN A 24 12.12 -3.39 -2.86
C ASN A 24 12.07 -2.12 -2.03
N TYR A 25 13.22 -1.78 -1.45
CA TYR A 25 13.34 -0.62 -0.58
C TYR A 25 13.47 0.71 -1.36
N TYR A 26 14.13 0.74 -2.51
CA TYR A 26 14.36 1.97 -3.28
C TYR A 26 13.49 2.12 -4.54
N ALA A 27 12.68 1.11 -4.88
CA ALA A 27 11.90 1.06 -6.11
C ALA A 27 10.62 0.23 -5.93
N ASP A 28 9.87 0.07 -7.03
CA ASP A 28 8.73 -0.85 -7.10
C ASP A 28 9.14 -2.28 -6.70
N SER A 29 8.25 -2.95 -5.96
CA SER A 29 8.36 -4.38 -5.72
C SER A 29 8.10 -5.14 -7.02
N ALA A 30 8.69 -6.33 -7.16
CA ALA A 30 8.69 -7.08 -8.41
C ALA A 30 8.08 -8.47 -8.24
N VAL A 31 7.19 -8.85 -9.17
CA VAL A 31 6.52 -10.15 -9.20
C VAL A 31 7.03 -10.95 -10.38
N PHE A 32 7.53 -12.14 -10.11
CA PHE A 32 7.98 -13.09 -11.11
C PHE A 32 7.05 -14.29 -11.17
N ALA A 33 6.73 -14.74 -12.37
CA ALA A 33 6.08 -16.04 -12.59
C ALA A 33 7.15 -17.09 -12.90
N PHE A 34 7.09 -18.23 -12.23
CA PHE A 34 7.95 -19.37 -12.51
C PHE A 34 7.38 -20.21 -13.65
N ASN A 35 8.23 -20.56 -14.61
CA ASN A 35 7.95 -21.62 -15.57
C ASN A 35 8.55 -22.92 -15.01
N GLU A 36 7.69 -23.91 -14.76
CA GLU A 36 8.11 -25.21 -14.22
C GLU A 36 8.78 -26.11 -15.27
N GLU A 37 8.53 -25.87 -16.56
CA GLU A 37 9.09 -26.69 -17.63
C GLU A 37 10.58 -26.43 -17.85
N ASP A 38 11.01 -25.17 -17.70
CA ASP A 38 12.40 -24.74 -17.92
C ASP A 38 13.08 -24.17 -16.66
N CYS A 39 12.40 -24.21 -15.51
CA CYS A 39 12.85 -23.67 -14.23
C CYS A 39 13.23 -22.18 -14.27
N SER A 40 12.68 -21.40 -15.21
CA SER A 40 12.95 -19.97 -15.34
C SER A 40 11.94 -19.12 -14.56
N ALA A 41 12.32 -17.88 -14.28
CA ALA A 41 11.44 -16.88 -13.64
C ALA A 41 11.38 -15.63 -14.51
N THR A 42 10.19 -15.19 -14.87
CA THR A 42 9.95 -14.02 -15.73
C THR A 42 9.25 -12.91 -14.96
N LEU A 43 9.71 -11.67 -15.11
CA LEU A 43 9.06 -10.52 -14.47
C LEU A 43 7.69 -10.32 -15.14
N VAL A 44 6.62 -10.48 -14.38
CA VAL A 44 5.23 -10.35 -14.88
C VAL A 44 4.54 -9.10 -14.37
N GLN A 45 5.00 -8.51 -13.27
CA GLN A 45 4.39 -7.30 -12.72
C GLN A 45 5.36 -6.50 -11.85
N LYS A 46 5.21 -5.18 -11.86
CA LYS A 46 5.77 -4.27 -10.85
C LYS A 46 4.64 -3.76 -9.96
N LEU A 47 4.89 -3.70 -8.66
CA LEU A 47 3.93 -3.21 -7.67
C LEU A 47 4.42 -1.86 -7.17
N PRO A 48 3.61 -0.78 -7.28
CA PRO A 48 3.98 0.53 -6.78
C PRO A 48 3.97 0.49 -5.24
N THR A 49 5.15 0.32 -4.67
CA THR A 49 5.39 0.21 -3.23
C THR A 49 6.48 1.20 -2.85
N SER A 50 6.46 1.69 -1.61
CA SER A 50 7.43 2.67 -1.12
C SER A 50 8.15 2.13 0.11
N LEU A 51 9.49 2.10 0.05
CA LEU A 51 10.36 1.51 1.08
C LEU A 51 9.80 0.18 1.61
N ALA A 52 9.41 -0.70 0.69
CA ALA A 52 8.86 -1.99 1.08
C ALA A 52 9.94 -2.77 1.84
N HIS A 53 9.54 -3.49 2.89
CA HIS A 53 10.45 -4.31 3.69
C HIS A 53 10.09 -5.78 3.59
N ASP A 54 8.81 -6.11 3.77
CA ASP A 54 8.36 -7.48 3.87
C ASP A 54 7.03 -7.69 3.14
N ALA A 55 6.75 -8.93 2.76
CA ALA A 55 5.52 -9.29 2.09
C ALA A 55 5.00 -10.63 2.59
N GLU A 56 3.68 -10.73 2.73
CA GLU A 56 3.00 -11.93 3.19
C GLU A 56 1.80 -12.25 2.30
N TYR A 57 1.66 -13.54 1.97
CA TYR A 57 0.53 -14.05 1.22
C TYR A 57 -0.54 -14.61 2.16
N VAL A 58 -1.76 -14.11 2.04
CA VAL A 58 -2.89 -14.46 2.90
C VAL A 58 -4.04 -15.00 2.05
N ARG A 59 -4.55 -16.17 2.45
CA ARG A 59 -5.79 -16.72 1.91
C ARG A 59 -6.93 -16.44 2.89
N LEU A 60 -7.96 -15.74 2.42
CA LEU A 60 -9.16 -15.45 3.20
C LEU A 60 -10.09 -16.68 3.23
N PRO A 61 -10.94 -16.81 4.26
CA PRO A 61 -11.87 -17.95 4.38
C PRO A 61 -12.86 -18.08 3.22
N ASP A 62 -13.21 -16.97 2.59
CA ASP A 62 -14.07 -16.95 1.40
C ASP A 62 -13.37 -17.40 0.11
N GLY A 63 -12.08 -17.71 0.17
CA GLY A 63 -11.28 -18.19 -0.96
C GLY A 63 -10.49 -17.10 -1.68
N ARG A 64 -10.69 -15.81 -1.36
CA ARG A 64 -9.85 -14.73 -1.89
C ARG A 64 -8.41 -14.90 -1.46
N ALA A 65 -7.51 -14.45 -2.34
CA ALA A 65 -6.07 -14.51 -2.16
C ALA A 65 -5.53 -13.08 -2.20
N GLN A 66 -4.80 -12.70 -1.15
CA GLN A 66 -4.24 -11.36 -1.01
C GLN A 66 -2.74 -11.44 -0.71
N LEU A 67 -2.00 -10.45 -1.20
CA LEU A 67 -0.62 -10.18 -0.86
C LEU A 67 -0.57 -8.87 -0.08
N VAL A 68 -0.06 -8.92 1.14
CA VAL A 68 0.15 -7.75 1.98
C VAL A 68 1.62 -7.38 1.92
N ILE A 69 1.93 -6.13 1.62
CA ILE A 69 3.30 -5.60 1.60
C ILE A 69 3.43 -4.54 2.68
N ALA A 70 4.37 -4.76 3.59
CA ALA A 70 4.75 -3.82 4.63
C ALA A 70 5.67 -2.74 4.03
N ASN A 71 5.13 -1.53 3.89
CA ASN A 71 5.86 -0.35 3.45
C ASN A 71 6.33 0.45 4.67
N TYR A 72 7.57 0.96 4.63
CA TYR A 72 8.09 1.87 5.64
C TYR A 72 8.09 3.32 5.10
N GLY A 73 8.07 4.32 5.97
CA GLY A 73 8.17 5.74 5.58
C GLY A 73 6.89 6.43 5.09
N GLY A 74 5.94 5.72 4.49
CA GLY A 74 4.55 6.18 4.33
C GLY A 74 3.67 5.53 5.38
N GLN A 75 2.67 6.20 5.95
CA GLN A 75 1.83 5.65 7.03
C GLN A 75 0.94 4.44 6.62
N THR A 76 1.21 3.82 5.47
CA THR A 76 0.32 2.85 4.83
C THR A 76 1.04 1.62 4.30
N SER A 77 0.60 0.43 4.69
CA SER A 77 0.95 -0.82 4.01
C SER A 77 0.01 -1.09 2.82
N SER A 78 0.46 -1.85 1.83
CA SER A 78 -0.32 -2.12 0.61
C SER A 78 -0.92 -3.51 0.63
N VAL A 79 -2.19 -3.64 0.24
CA VAL A 79 -2.86 -4.94 0.04
C VAL A 79 -3.21 -5.08 -1.43
N PHE A 80 -2.72 -6.16 -2.02
CA PHE A 80 -3.02 -6.54 -3.39
C PHE A 80 -3.90 -7.79 -3.39
N GLN A 81 -4.99 -7.78 -4.15
CA GLN A 81 -5.79 -8.97 -4.38
C GLN A 81 -5.32 -9.66 -5.66
N VAL A 82 -5.19 -10.98 -5.61
CA VAL A 82 -4.99 -11.79 -6.82
C VAL A 82 -6.24 -11.71 -7.69
N LYS A 83 -6.08 -11.43 -8.98
CA LYS A 83 -7.16 -11.46 -9.96
C LYS A 83 -7.79 -12.85 -9.99
N ASP A 84 -9.09 -12.90 -9.77
CA ASP A 84 -9.90 -14.09 -9.78
C ASP A 84 -11.29 -13.68 -10.27
N ASP A 85 -11.77 -14.31 -11.35
CA ASP A 85 -13.06 -13.98 -11.95
C ASP A 85 -14.23 -14.21 -10.97
N ARG A 86 -14.04 -15.05 -9.95
CA ARG A 86 -15.02 -15.30 -8.90
C ARG A 86 -15.15 -14.14 -7.92
N PHE A 87 -14.13 -13.28 -7.85
CA PHE A 87 -14.05 -12.15 -6.91
C PHE A 87 -13.68 -10.86 -7.66
N PRO A 88 -14.65 -10.20 -8.33
CA PRO A 88 -14.40 -8.97 -9.06
C PRO A 88 -13.71 -7.92 -8.20
N VAL A 89 -12.66 -7.32 -8.74
CA VAL A 89 -11.81 -6.37 -8.03
C VAL A 89 -12.04 -4.97 -8.54
N ALA A 90 -12.39 -4.04 -7.65
CA ALA A 90 -12.28 -2.61 -7.93
C ALA A 90 -10.88 -2.15 -7.51
N ALA A 91 -10.05 -1.75 -8.47
CA ALA A 91 -8.74 -1.19 -8.18
C ALA A 91 -8.88 0.10 -7.37
N LEU A 92 -7.94 0.37 -6.47
CA LEU A 92 -7.90 1.66 -5.78
C LEU A 92 -7.80 2.80 -6.79
N PRO A 93 -8.58 3.88 -6.61
CA PRO A 93 -8.49 5.06 -7.48
C PRO A 93 -7.09 5.65 -7.40
N CYS A 94 -6.43 5.74 -8.55
CA CYS A 94 -5.16 6.44 -8.66
C CYS A 94 -5.40 7.94 -8.58
N ARG A 95 -4.73 8.59 -7.64
CA ARG A 95 -4.76 10.04 -7.46
C ARG A 95 -3.50 10.48 -6.72
N ASP A 96 -3.15 11.74 -6.89
CA ASP A 96 -2.14 12.36 -6.05
C ASP A 96 -2.63 12.50 -4.60
N LYS A 97 -1.70 12.32 -3.66
CA LYS A 97 -1.94 12.44 -2.21
C LYS A 97 -1.52 13.79 -1.66
N HIS A 98 -0.71 14.54 -2.42
CA HIS A 98 -0.21 15.86 -2.06
C HIS A 98 -0.63 16.93 -3.09
N ALA A 99 -0.89 18.14 -2.62
CA ALA A 99 -1.25 19.26 -3.48
C ALA A 99 -0.07 19.74 -4.33
N GLU A 100 1.15 19.47 -3.88
CA GLU A 100 2.40 19.86 -4.51
C GLU A 100 2.86 18.91 -5.61
N CYS A 101 2.17 17.78 -5.82
CA CYS A 101 2.57 16.74 -6.77
C CYS A 101 2.81 17.27 -8.19
N GLU A 102 1.96 18.17 -8.68
CA GLU A 102 2.13 18.78 -10.00
C GLU A 102 3.41 19.64 -10.06
N GLY A 103 3.72 20.36 -8.98
CA GLY A 103 4.93 21.18 -8.87
C GLY A 103 6.20 20.34 -8.78
N TRP A 104 6.17 19.26 -8.00
CA TRP A 104 7.27 18.31 -7.87
C TRP A 104 7.50 17.55 -9.18
N MET A 105 6.43 17.10 -9.84
CA MET A 105 6.51 16.52 -11.18
C MET A 105 7.19 17.47 -12.16
N ARG A 106 6.80 18.76 -12.20
CA ARG A 106 7.45 19.79 -13.04
C ARG A 106 8.91 20.06 -12.68
N SER A 107 9.34 19.66 -11.49
CA SER A 107 10.72 19.80 -11.01
C SER A 107 11.55 18.51 -11.21
N ASP A 108 11.05 17.60 -12.06
CA ASP A 108 11.65 16.31 -12.39
C ASP A 108 11.78 15.35 -11.19
N GLU A 109 10.98 15.55 -10.13
CA GLU A 109 11.02 14.69 -8.94
C GLU A 109 10.56 13.27 -9.23
N CYS A 110 9.71 13.05 -10.25
CA CYS A 110 9.31 11.70 -10.66
C CYS A 110 10.53 10.84 -11.07
N GLU A 111 11.62 11.45 -11.54
CA GLU A 111 12.86 10.75 -11.89
C GLU A 111 13.88 10.82 -10.75
N ARG A 112 14.05 12.00 -10.15
CA ARG A 112 15.06 12.27 -9.12
C ARG A 112 14.71 11.65 -7.76
N ASN A 113 13.42 11.53 -7.47
CA ASN A 113 12.86 11.05 -6.21
C ASN A 113 11.68 10.09 -6.47
N ALA A 114 11.88 9.18 -7.42
CA ALA A 114 10.86 8.22 -7.87
C ALA A 114 10.24 7.43 -6.71
N ALA A 115 11.03 7.03 -5.70
CA ALA A 115 10.52 6.23 -4.57
C ALA A 115 9.42 6.96 -3.79
N PHE A 116 9.58 8.25 -3.55
CA PHE A 116 8.55 9.07 -2.91
C PHE A 116 7.40 9.37 -3.88
N MET A 117 7.76 9.87 -5.07
CA MET A 117 6.78 10.38 -6.03
C MET A 117 5.84 9.30 -6.58
N LEU A 118 6.29 8.06 -6.76
CA LEU A 118 5.42 6.99 -7.24
C LEU A 118 4.35 6.59 -6.21
N GLY A 119 4.65 6.71 -4.92
CA GLY A 119 3.72 6.41 -3.83
C GLY A 119 2.78 7.56 -3.48
N GLU A 120 3.26 8.80 -3.63
CA GLU A 120 2.55 10.01 -3.20
C GLU A 120 1.92 10.80 -4.35
N CYS A 121 2.49 10.73 -5.53
CA CYS A 121 2.15 11.54 -6.70
C CYS A 121 1.95 10.67 -7.95
N SER A 122 1.25 9.56 -7.77
CA SER A 122 1.09 8.53 -8.79
C SER A 122 0.37 9.01 -10.05
N GLU A 123 -0.55 9.96 -9.90
CA GLU A 123 -1.29 10.53 -11.03
C GLU A 123 -0.43 11.52 -11.80
N SER A 124 0.21 12.47 -11.10
CA SER A 124 1.16 13.40 -11.69
C SER A 124 2.30 12.67 -12.41
N CYS A 125 2.88 11.62 -11.81
CA CYS A 125 3.95 10.86 -12.45
C CYS A 125 3.47 9.85 -13.51
N GLY A 126 2.17 9.78 -13.81
CA GLY A 126 1.60 8.88 -14.82
C GLY A 126 1.81 7.39 -14.50
N SER A 127 1.88 7.01 -13.23
CA SER A 127 2.16 5.64 -12.80
C SER A 127 0.90 4.81 -12.50
N CYS A 128 -0.28 5.40 -12.65
CA CYS A 128 -1.59 4.78 -12.34
C CYS A 128 -1.82 3.40 -12.95
N ASN A 129 -1.37 3.16 -14.19
CA ASN A 129 -1.62 1.89 -14.88
C ASN A 129 -0.67 0.77 -14.46
N ARG A 130 0.37 1.04 -13.66
CA ARG A 130 1.42 0.05 -13.36
C ARG A 130 0.95 -1.07 -12.43
N SER A 131 -0.06 -0.81 -11.60
CA SER A 131 -0.57 -1.73 -10.58
C SER A 131 -1.60 -2.74 -11.09
N SER A 132 -2.08 -2.63 -12.33
CA SER A 132 -3.14 -3.47 -12.90
C SER A 132 -2.69 -4.39 -14.04
N ASP A 133 -1.46 -4.27 -14.53
CA ASP A 133 -0.93 -5.03 -15.69
C ASP A 133 -0.49 -6.47 -15.37
N GLY A 134 -0.85 -7.02 -14.20
CA GLY A 134 -0.45 -8.36 -13.79
C GLY A 134 -1.50 -9.12 -12.97
N PRO A 135 -1.09 -10.21 -12.29
CA PRO A 135 -2.00 -11.06 -11.51
C PRO A 135 -2.45 -10.41 -10.20
N LEU A 136 -1.79 -9.36 -9.72
CA LEU A 136 -2.12 -8.67 -8.48
C LEU A 136 -2.74 -7.31 -8.77
N VAL A 137 -3.74 -6.90 -8.00
CA VAL A 137 -4.41 -5.60 -8.13
C VAL A 137 -4.38 -4.91 -6.78
N LEU A 138 -3.93 -3.67 -6.72
CA LEU A 138 -3.95 -2.87 -5.49
C LEU A 138 -5.40 -2.58 -5.07
N VAL A 139 -5.83 -3.10 -3.91
CA VAL A 139 -7.21 -3.01 -3.41
C VAL A 139 -7.36 -2.21 -2.14
N GLN A 140 -6.30 -2.07 -1.35
CA GLN A 140 -6.37 -1.35 -0.10
C GLN A 140 -5.00 -0.81 0.32
N GLU A 141 -5.02 0.35 0.97
CA GLU A 141 -3.92 0.90 1.74
C GLU A 141 -4.28 0.78 3.23
N LEU A 142 -3.53 -0.01 3.99
CA LEU A 142 -3.69 -0.17 5.42
C LEU A 142 -3.03 1.01 6.13
N ARG A 143 -3.84 2.01 6.51
CA ARG A 143 -3.37 3.14 7.31
C ARG A 143 -3.27 2.71 8.77
N LEU A 144 -2.11 2.88 9.39
CA LEU A 144 -1.98 2.75 10.85
C LEU A 144 -2.06 4.16 11.45
N GLU A 145 -3.03 4.40 12.31
CA GLU A 145 -2.99 5.57 13.20
C GLU A 145 -1.91 5.34 14.26
N GLY A 146 -0.67 5.66 13.91
CA GLY A 146 0.48 5.65 14.81
C GLY A 146 1.41 4.43 14.65
N GLY A 147 2.70 4.71 14.43
CA GLY A 147 3.83 3.88 14.85
C GLY A 147 4.17 2.64 14.01
N SER A 148 5.41 2.62 13.52
CA SER A 148 6.05 1.57 12.70
C SER A 148 6.44 0.30 13.49
N ALA A 149 5.49 -0.44 14.06
CA ALA A 149 5.77 -1.75 14.64
C ALA A 149 4.77 -2.82 14.19
N ALA A 150 5.28 -3.95 13.69
CA ALA A 150 4.50 -5.14 13.41
C ALA A 150 4.00 -5.74 14.73
N GLN A 151 2.76 -5.45 15.10
CA GLN A 151 2.05 -6.24 16.11
C GLN A 151 1.55 -7.51 15.46
N GLN A 152 1.81 -8.65 16.09
CA GLN A 152 1.22 -9.93 15.67
C GLN A 152 -0.30 -9.83 15.78
N LEU A 153 -1.00 -9.85 14.64
CA LEU A 153 -2.45 -9.90 14.61
C LEU A 153 -2.88 -11.31 15.01
N LEU A 154 -3.25 -11.49 16.28
CA LEU A 154 -3.95 -12.70 16.72
C LEU A 154 -5.35 -12.64 16.11
N LEU A 155 -5.55 -13.40 15.02
CA LEU A 155 -6.90 -13.64 14.51
C LEU A 155 -7.68 -14.39 15.60
N PRO A 156 -8.80 -13.84 16.12
CA PRO A 156 -9.59 -14.55 17.12
C PRO A 156 -10.09 -15.84 16.49
N SER A 157 -9.74 -16.97 17.09
CA SER A 157 -10.11 -18.29 16.58
C SER A 157 -11.60 -18.59 16.73
N ASP A 158 -12.34 -17.81 17.53
CA ASP A 158 -13.75 -18.03 17.76
C ASP A 158 -14.49 -16.72 17.99
N ALA A 159 -15.46 -16.45 17.12
CA ALA A 159 -16.46 -15.41 17.34
C ALA A 159 -17.42 -15.87 18.45
N SER A 160 -17.19 -15.42 19.68
CA SER A 160 -18.22 -15.40 20.71
C SER A 160 -18.02 -14.21 21.64
N ALA A 161 -19.06 -13.37 21.70
CA ALA A 161 -19.29 -12.27 22.63
C ALA A 161 -18.41 -11.00 22.45
N ALA A 162 -18.77 -10.18 21.45
CA ALA A 162 -18.60 -8.74 21.55
C ALA A 162 -19.89 -8.14 22.17
N GLU A 163 -19.80 -7.64 23.40
CA GLU A 163 -20.61 -6.48 23.81
C GLU A 163 -19.67 -5.27 23.95
N PRO A 164 -20.05 -4.08 23.44
CA PRO A 164 -19.22 -2.90 23.57
C PRO A 164 -19.38 -2.30 24.96
N SER A 165 -18.33 -2.36 25.79
CA SER A 165 -18.26 -1.57 27.02
C SER A 165 -17.96 -0.11 26.69
N ALA A 166 -18.89 0.76 27.04
CA ALA A 166 -18.79 2.19 26.90
C ALA A 166 -17.72 2.78 27.84
N ALA A 167 -16.66 3.36 27.29
CA ALA A 167 -15.97 4.53 27.85
C ALA A 167 -14.81 4.98 26.95
N GLN A 168 -15.01 6.06 26.20
CA GLN A 168 -14.05 7.16 26.01
C GLN A 168 -14.69 8.21 25.10
N ARG A 169 -15.38 9.18 25.71
CA ARG A 169 -15.74 10.43 25.03
C ARG A 169 -14.45 11.26 24.91
N PRO A 170 -14.09 11.79 23.73
CA PRO A 170 -13.09 12.83 23.68
C PRO A 170 -13.65 14.12 24.31
N ALA A 171 -12.79 14.83 25.02
CA ALA A 171 -13.10 16.09 25.67
C ALA A 171 -13.53 17.14 24.63
N ALA A 172 -14.54 17.93 24.99
CA ALA A 172 -15.06 19.00 24.16
C ALA A 172 -13.97 20.04 23.88
N GLU A 173 -13.78 20.34 22.60
CA GLU A 173 -13.00 21.45 22.08
C GLU A 173 -13.63 22.77 22.58
N GLN A 174 -12.87 23.57 23.33
CA GLN A 174 -13.30 24.91 23.72
C GLN A 174 -13.11 25.86 22.53
N PRO A 175 -14.11 26.69 22.18
CA PRO A 175 -13.93 27.67 21.11
C PRO A 175 -12.98 28.78 21.54
N ALA A 176 -12.12 29.17 20.60
CA ALA A 176 -11.16 30.26 20.73
C ALA A 176 -11.86 31.58 21.11
N ALA A 177 -11.32 32.25 22.13
CA ALA A 177 -11.76 33.59 22.51
C ALA A 177 -11.40 34.60 21.40
N GLU A 178 -12.43 35.22 20.82
CA GLU A 178 -12.31 36.37 19.92
C GLU A 178 -11.62 37.55 20.64
N ARG A 179 -10.55 38.07 20.04
CA ARG A 179 -9.96 39.37 20.40
C ARG A 179 -10.77 40.47 19.70
N PRO A 180 -11.40 41.42 20.41
CA PRO A 180 -12.01 42.55 19.73
C PRO A 180 -10.90 43.52 19.28
N HIS A 181 -10.88 43.79 17.97
CA HIS A 181 -10.07 44.83 17.36
C HIS A 181 -10.98 46.05 17.05
N LEU A 182 -10.41 47.24 17.31
CA LEU A 182 -10.76 48.58 16.81
C LEU A 182 -11.68 49.45 17.67
N ALA A 183 -11.13 50.59 18.11
CA ALA A 183 -11.37 51.86 17.42
C ALA A 183 -10.36 52.92 17.86
N GLY A 184 -9.64 53.51 16.91
CA GLY A 184 -8.95 54.77 17.12
C GLY A 184 -9.93 55.94 17.25
N LYS A 185 -9.57 56.95 18.03
CA LYS A 185 -10.05 58.33 17.90
C LYS A 185 -9.14 59.29 18.68
N ARG A 186 -8.50 60.17 17.89
CA ARG A 186 -7.89 61.47 18.19
C ARG A 186 -6.61 61.52 19.01
#